data_AF-A0A838S9N8-F1
#
_entry.id   AF-A0A838S9N8-F1
#
_cell.length_a   1.000
_cell.length_b   1.000
_cell.length_c   1.000
_cell.angle_alpha   90.00
_cell.angle_beta   90.00
_cell.angle_gamma   90.00
#
_symmetry.space_group_name_H-M   'P 1'
#
loop_
_entity.id
_entity.type
_entity.pdbx_description
1 polymer ?
#
loop_
_entity_poly.entity_id
_entity_poly.type
_entity_poly.pdbx_seq_one_letter_code
_entity_poly.pdbx_strand_id
1 'polypeptide(L)'
;MTVGRAIPTARSRWTRRPVGGCTAEGGRSRRGSVGGAALRADRRPGWIGSAVVSTAPDGRIDEAFLALPLRAIADAALERARALGAEHADVRVERITGQVLRLRDGTVATARDSETVGLAVRVVVEGTWGFASHVELTPEAAERTAERAVQVGVALRPLNGERVELAAEPAHADAVWVGAHQIDPLTVATAEKVALLGEWSARLLAGDGVEHTDVLFMAERETKFYADSAGTSTTQQRVRTRPAVTAIAVDRAGGSFESMRTVAPPTARGWEYLTGTGWDWDGELAQLPEWLAEKAKAPSVAPGPTDLVIDPTNLWLTIHESIGHATEYDRAIGYEAAYAGSSFATPDQLGSLRYGSPALHVTGDRTVEHGLATIGYDDDGVATSSWDLIRDGTLVGYQTDRVFARRLGLSRSAGCAFADSPHHVPIQRMANVSLQPDPTTDRTVEELISGVDRGIYMVGDRSWS
;
A
#
# COMPACT_ATOMS: atom_id res chain seq x y z
N MET A 1 -50.73 -18.47 -12.13
CA MET A 1 -50.58 -18.32 -10.68
C MET A 1 -49.59 -17.18 -10.43
N THR A 2 -50.12 -16.11 -9.84
CA THR A 2 -49.48 -14.89 -9.33
C THR A 2 -48.41 -15.25 -8.25
N VAL A 3 -47.32 -14.53 -7.94
CA VAL A 3 -47.07 -13.09 -7.58
C VAL A 3 -45.52 -12.90 -7.62
N GLY A 4 -44.87 -11.88 -8.23
CA GLY A 4 -44.73 -10.43 -7.87
C GLY A 4 -43.49 -10.20 -6.96
N ARG A 5 -42.58 -9.22 -7.11
CA ARG A 5 -42.62 -7.78 -7.50
C ARG A 5 -41.19 -7.36 -7.95
N ALA A 6 -40.90 -6.51 -8.95
CA ALA A 6 -41.38 -5.20 -9.41
C ALA A 6 -40.98 -4.00 -8.52
N ILE A 7 -39.99 -3.25 -9.04
CA ILE A 7 -39.44 -1.96 -8.61
C ILE A 7 -40.47 -0.84 -8.85
N PRO A 8 -40.71 0.09 -7.91
CA PRO A 8 -41.53 1.26 -8.18
C PRO A 8 -40.67 2.40 -8.76
N THR A 9 -40.95 2.76 -10.01
CA THR A 9 -40.59 4.05 -10.60
C THR A 9 -41.63 5.10 -10.20
N ALA A 10 -41.22 6.14 -9.48
CA ALA A 10 -42.07 7.29 -9.19
C ALA A 10 -41.74 8.44 -10.16
N ARG A 11 -42.56 8.57 -11.20
CA ARG A 11 -42.70 9.83 -11.95
C ARG A 11 -43.56 10.79 -11.12
N SER A 12 -43.03 11.93 -10.72
CA SER A 12 -43.84 13.07 -10.28
C SER A 12 -43.57 14.29 -11.14
N ARG A 13 -44.65 14.85 -11.71
CA ARG A 13 -44.68 16.11 -12.43
C ARG A 13 -44.51 17.25 -11.42
N TRP A 14 -43.61 18.19 -11.67
CA TRP A 14 -43.56 19.45 -10.93
C TRP A 14 -43.60 20.66 -11.86
N THR A 15 -44.57 21.52 -11.58
CA THR A 15 -44.87 22.80 -12.21
C THR A 15 -43.88 23.89 -11.78
N ARG A 16 -43.42 24.71 -12.73
CA ARG A 16 -42.69 25.96 -12.48
C ARG A 16 -43.54 26.97 -11.70
N ARG A 17 -42.97 27.64 -10.68
CA ARG A 17 -43.27 29.04 -10.29
C ARG A 17 -42.12 29.62 -9.41
N PRO A 18 -42.04 30.97 -9.24
CA PRO A 18 -40.78 31.71 -9.37
C PRO A 18 -40.16 32.24 -8.06
N VAL A 19 -38.97 32.80 -8.26
CA VAL A 19 -38.01 33.52 -7.41
C VAL A 19 -38.60 34.58 -6.46
N GLY A 20 -38.01 34.66 -5.26
CA GLY A 20 -37.84 35.83 -4.38
C GLY A 20 -36.95 35.39 -3.20
N GLY A 21 -35.94 36.10 -2.68
CA GLY A 21 -35.52 37.49 -2.80
C GLY A 21 -35.23 38.05 -1.40
N CYS A 22 -33.95 38.33 -1.12
CA CYS A 22 -33.38 39.32 -0.17
C CYS A 22 -33.09 39.03 1.34
N THR A 23 -31.83 39.39 1.67
CA THR A 23 -31.25 40.12 2.85
C THR A 23 -31.20 39.42 4.22
N ALA A 24 -30.06 39.22 4.89
CA ALA A 24 -28.90 40.05 5.31
C ALA A 24 -29.02 40.63 6.74
N GLU A 25 -27.86 40.75 7.40
CA GLU A 25 -27.55 41.29 8.76
C GLU A 25 -27.71 40.30 9.92
N GLY A 26 -26.82 40.17 10.92
CA GLY A 26 -25.63 40.91 11.34
C GLY A 26 -25.49 40.71 12.87
N GLY A 27 -24.28 40.56 13.44
CA GLY A 27 -24.17 40.57 14.92
C GLY A 27 -22.93 39.97 15.61
N ARG A 28 -21.88 40.79 15.69
CA ARG A 28 -20.97 41.03 16.84
C ARG A 28 -20.37 39.90 17.70
N SER A 29 -19.05 39.96 17.69
CA SER A 29 -18.02 39.68 18.72
C SER A 29 -18.43 39.47 20.19
N ARG A 30 -17.68 38.58 20.86
CA ARG A 30 -17.12 38.81 22.20
C ARG A 30 -15.82 38.03 22.41
N ARG A 31 -14.81 38.75 22.92
CA ARG A 31 -13.54 38.23 23.44
C ARG A 31 -13.77 37.53 24.79
N GLY A 32 -13.04 36.45 25.02
CA GLY A 32 -12.86 35.83 26.34
C GLY A 32 -11.50 35.15 26.37
N SER A 33 -10.67 35.53 27.33
CA SER A 33 -9.24 35.24 27.40
C SER A 33 -8.92 34.22 28.48
N VAL A 34 -7.88 33.42 28.20
CA VAL A 34 -6.95 32.73 29.11
C VAL A 34 -7.50 31.65 30.07
N GLY A 35 -6.99 30.44 29.90
CA GLY A 35 -6.99 29.38 30.90
C GLY A 35 -6.12 28.22 30.43
N GLY A 36 -4.81 28.30 30.72
CA GLY A 36 -3.87 27.22 30.44
C GLY A 36 -4.22 25.97 31.23
N ALA A 37 -4.41 24.86 30.54
CA ALA A 37 -4.53 23.54 31.15
C ALA A 37 -3.36 22.68 30.65
N ALA A 38 -2.40 22.44 31.54
CA ALA A 38 -1.36 21.46 31.36
C ALA A 38 -2.02 20.08 31.27
N LEU A 39 -1.97 19.46 30.08
CA LEU A 39 -2.35 18.07 29.88
C LEU A 39 -1.26 17.18 30.48
N ARG A 40 -1.47 16.74 31.72
CA ARG A 40 -0.80 15.57 32.28
C ARG A 40 -1.35 14.33 31.57
N ALA A 41 -0.62 13.84 30.59
CA ALA A 41 -0.82 12.51 30.04
C ALA A 41 -0.04 11.50 30.90
N ASP A 42 -0.68 10.97 31.94
CA ASP A 42 -0.20 9.80 32.67
C ASP A 42 -1.25 8.69 32.54
N ARG A 43 -1.16 7.93 31.45
CA ARG A 43 -1.70 6.57 31.31
C ARG A 43 -0.86 5.84 30.27
N ARG A 44 0.12 5.07 30.73
CA ARG A 44 0.81 4.06 29.92
C ARG A 44 -0.19 2.96 29.55
N PRO A 45 -0.48 2.68 28.27
CA PRO A 45 -1.03 1.38 27.91
C PRO A 45 0.09 0.36 28.09
N GLY A 46 -0.17 -0.65 28.92
CA GLY A 46 0.71 -1.81 29.05
C GLY A 46 0.83 -2.49 27.69
N TRP A 47 2.04 -2.45 27.13
CA TRP A 47 2.41 -3.26 25.98
C TRP A 47 2.46 -4.71 26.43
N ILE A 48 1.39 -5.45 26.17
CA ILE A 48 1.45 -6.91 26.15
C ILE A 48 2.03 -7.24 24.78
N GLY A 49 3.29 -7.70 24.76
CA GLY A 49 3.91 -8.23 23.56
C GLY A 49 3.08 -9.41 23.06
N SER A 50 2.25 -9.16 22.05
CA SER A 50 1.63 -10.24 21.28
C SER A 50 2.72 -10.84 20.43
N ALA A 51 3.16 -12.05 20.77
CA ALA A 51 3.89 -12.88 19.82
C ALA A 51 3.01 -12.98 18.56
N VAL A 52 3.49 -12.45 17.44
CA VAL A 52 2.80 -12.56 16.15
C VAL A 52 2.90 -14.01 15.72
N VAL A 53 1.85 -14.78 15.97
CA VAL A 53 1.75 -16.19 15.57
C VAL A 53 1.15 -16.23 14.17
N SER A 54 1.86 -16.89 13.25
CA SER A 54 1.46 -17.18 11.86
C SER A 54 0.13 -17.93 11.78
N THR A 55 -0.73 -17.55 10.83
CA THR A 55 -2.06 -18.17 10.58
C THR A 55 -2.20 -18.85 9.21
N ALA A 56 -1.10 -19.03 8.44
CA ALA A 56 -1.13 -19.67 7.12
C ALA A 56 -1.00 -21.22 7.19
N PRO A 57 -1.68 -22.02 6.33
CA PRO A 57 -1.68 -23.48 6.37
C PRO A 57 -0.34 -24.15 6.01
N ASP A 58 0.52 -23.51 5.23
CA ASP A 58 1.88 -23.96 4.94
C ASP A 58 2.95 -23.17 5.71
N GLY A 59 2.69 -21.89 6.04
CA GLY A 59 3.27 -21.13 7.17
C GLY A 59 4.80 -21.06 7.24
N ARG A 60 5.50 -21.43 6.17
CA ARG A 60 6.95 -21.66 6.15
C ARG A 60 7.64 -20.73 5.16
N ILE A 61 8.82 -20.29 5.55
CA ILE A 61 9.75 -19.62 4.66
C ILE A 61 10.22 -20.61 3.58
N ASP A 62 10.38 -20.11 2.36
CA ASP A 62 10.95 -20.83 1.22
C ASP A 62 12.26 -21.56 1.59
N GLU A 63 12.27 -22.88 1.42
CA GLU A 63 13.40 -23.73 1.83
C GLU A 63 14.68 -23.44 1.05
N ALA A 64 14.55 -23.04 -0.23
CA ALA A 64 15.69 -22.63 -1.04
C ALA A 64 16.36 -21.37 -0.49
N PHE A 65 15.58 -20.43 0.06
CA PHE A 65 16.11 -19.26 0.75
C PHE A 65 16.77 -19.62 2.09
N LEU A 66 16.16 -20.51 2.88
CA LEU A 66 16.75 -20.97 4.15
C LEU A 66 18.05 -21.75 3.98
N ALA A 67 18.28 -22.35 2.80
CA ALA A 67 19.53 -23.05 2.48
C ALA A 67 20.72 -22.10 2.21
N LEU A 68 20.48 -20.80 2.06
CA LEU A 68 21.53 -19.79 1.89
C LEU A 68 22.32 -19.61 3.20
N PRO A 69 23.60 -19.19 3.12
CA PRO A 69 24.44 -18.97 4.31
C PRO A 69 24.11 -17.62 5.01
N LEU A 70 22.83 -17.37 5.32
CA LEU A 70 22.28 -16.08 5.77
C LEU A 70 23.02 -15.50 6.98
N ARG A 71 23.21 -16.31 8.03
CA ARG A 71 23.90 -15.88 9.25
C ARG A 71 25.37 -15.59 8.98
N ALA A 72 26.06 -16.47 8.26
CA ALA A 72 27.48 -16.26 7.94
C ALA A 72 27.69 -14.99 7.08
N ILE A 73 26.76 -14.68 6.17
CA ILE A 73 26.74 -13.42 5.40
C ILE A 73 26.58 -12.22 6.33
N ALA A 74 25.59 -12.24 7.22
CA ALA A 74 25.34 -11.14 8.15
C ALA A 74 26.52 -10.93 9.11
N ASP A 75 27.02 -11.99 9.74
CA ASP A 75 28.15 -11.92 10.66
C ASP A 75 29.37 -11.29 9.99
N ALA A 76 29.73 -11.76 8.79
CA ALA A 76 30.87 -11.26 8.05
C ALA A 76 30.74 -9.76 7.69
N ALA A 77 29.58 -9.33 7.19
CA ALA A 77 29.34 -7.93 6.87
C ALA A 77 29.29 -7.02 8.12
N LEU A 78 28.58 -7.43 9.17
CA LEU A 78 28.42 -6.64 10.40
C LEU A 78 29.75 -6.53 11.17
N GLU A 79 30.51 -7.61 11.29
CA GLU A 79 31.83 -7.58 11.90
C GLU A 79 32.79 -6.69 11.13
N ARG A 80 32.77 -6.77 9.79
CA ARG A 80 33.63 -5.94 8.94
C ARG A 80 33.25 -4.46 9.04
N ALA A 81 31.98 -4.11 8.98
CA ALA A 81 31.50 -2.74 9.15
C ALA A 81 31.90 -2.16 10.51
N ARG A 82 31.72 -2.93 11.60
CA ARG A 82 32.15 -2.53 12.95
C ARG A 82 33.65 -2.32 13.04
N ALA A 83 34.46 -3.22 12.48
CA ALA A 83 35.92 -3.11 12.47
C ALA A 83 36.42 -1.85 11.72
N LEU A 84 35.62 -1.34 10.78
CA LEU A 84 35.90 -0.11 10.03
C LEU A 84 35.30 1.14 10.66
N GLY A 85 34.69 1.04 11.85
CA GLY A 85 34.20 2.19 12.63
C GLY A 85 32.77 2.61 12.34
N ALA A 86 31.94 1.75 11.74
CA ALA A 86 30.51 2.03 11.62
C ALA A 86 29.84 2.11 13.01
N GLU A 87 29.05 3.16 13.23
CA GLU A 87 28.24 3.39 14.43
C GLU A 87 26.97 2.53 14.43
N HIS A 88 26.44 2.28 13.24
CA HIS A 88 25.36 1.34 12.96
C HIS A 88 25.66 0.62 11.66
N ALA A 89 25.29 -0.66 11.57
CA ALA A 89 25.29 -1.42 10.33
C ALA A 89 24.05 -2.32 10.28
N ASP A 90 23.45 -2.43 9.11
CA ASP A 90 22.42 -3.43 8.79
C ASP A 90 22.77 -4.18 7.49
N VAL A 91 22.32 -5.43 7.42
CA VAL A 91 22.49 -6.33 6.30
C VAL A 91 21.12 -6.87 5.92
N ARG A 92 20.79 -6.83 4.62
CA ARG A 92 19.63 -7.50 4.06
C ARG A 92 20.06 -8.55 3.05
N VAL A 93 19.45 -9.71 3.08
CA VAL A 93 19.51 -10.71 2.01
C VAL A 93 18.08 -10.95 1.55
N GLU A 94 17.84 -10.86 0.25
CA GLU A 94 16.48 -10.93 -0.30
C GLU A 94 16.44 -11.87 -1.51
N ARG A 95 15.33 -12.59 -1.63
CA ARG A 95 14.93 -13.34 -2.82
C ARG A 95 13.50 -12.94 -3.17
N ILE A 96 13.33 -12.40 -4.37
CA ILE A 96 12.03 -12.00 -4.93
C ILE A 96 11.79 -12.88 -6.15
N THR A 97 10.78 -13.74 -6.09
CA THR A 97 10.35 -14.56 -7.23
C THR A 97 9.01 -14.05 -7.72
N GLY A 98 8.87 -13.87 -9.03
CA GLY A 98 7.67 -13.34 -9.66
C GLY A 98 7.23 -14.16 -10.87
N GLN A 99 5.93 -14.11 -11.17
CA GLN A 99 5.35 -14.66 -12.38
C GLN A 99 4.35 -13.68 -12.97
N VAL A 100 4.42 -13.51 -14.29
CA VAL A 100 3.44 -12.75 -15.08
C VAL A 100 2.89 -13.65 -16.18
N LEU A 101 1.59 -13.87 -16.15
CA LEU A 101 0.84 -14.51 -17.22
C LEU A 101 -0.10 -13.47 -17.85
N ARG A 102 -0.15 -13.43 -19.17
CA ARG A 102 -1.10 -12.61 -19.91
C ARG A 102 -1.73 -13.41 -21.02
N LEU A 103 -3.05 -13.44 -21.08
CA LEU A 103 -3.81 -14.02 -22.17
C LEU A 103 -4.53 -12.91 -22.94
N ARG A 104 -4.52 -13.02 -24.26
CA ARG A 104 -5.32 -12.21 -25.17
C ARG A 104 -6.24 -13.14 -25.94
N ASP A 105 -7.55 -12.89 -25.85
CA ASP A 105 -8.57 -13.68 -26.53
C ASP A 105 -8.39 -15.20 -26.29
N GLY A 106 -8.19 -15.59 -25.03
CA GLY A 106 -7.97 -16.97 -24.59
C GLY A 106 -6.60 -17.55 -24.91
N THR A 107 -5.76 -16.84 -25.67
CA THR A 107 -4.44 -17.31 -26.10
C THR A 107 -3.34 -16.70 -25.25
N VAL A 108 -2.37 -17.52 -24.81
CA VAL A 108 -1.22 -17.04 -24.03
C VAL A 108 -0.39 -16.08 -24.88
N ALA A 109 -0.32 -14.83 -24.44
CA ALA A 109 0.50 -13.77 -25.03
C ALA A 109 1.80 -13.54 -24.24
N THR A 110 1.80 -13.83 -22.94
CA THR A 110 2.99 -13.72 -22.07
C THR A 110 2.97 -14.82 -21.02
N ALA A 111 4.12 -15.46 -20.84
CA ALA A 111 4.43 -16.30 -19.70
C ALA A 111 5.88 -16.01 -19.30
N ARG A 112 6.06 -15.32 -18.17
CA ARG A 112 7.37 -14.89 -17.69
C ARG A 112 7.49 -15.20 -16.21
N ASP A 113 8.58 -15.88 -15.86
CA ASP A 113 9.05 -15.98 -14.49
C ASP A 113 10.25 -15.05 -14.31
N SER A 114 10.42 -14.54 -13.09
CA SER A 114 11.55 -13.69 -12.72
C SER A 114 12.06 -14.03 -11.33
N GLU A 115 13.35 -13.87 -11.14
CA GLU A 115 13.99 -13.98 -9.84
C GLU A 115 14.98 -12.83 -9.66
N THR A 116 14.94 -12.19 -8.50
CA THR A 116 15.95 -11.22 -8.05
C THR A 116 16.50 -11.69 -6.72
N VAL A 117 17.81 -11.81 -6.62
CA VAL A 117 18.52 -12.24 -5.41
C VAL A 117 19.70 -11.33 -5.18
N GLY A 118 19.96 -10.98 -3.92
CA GLY A 118 21.13 -10.20 -3.55
C GLY A 118 21.24 -9.95 -2.07
N LEU A 119 22.37 -9.35 -1.70
CA LEU A 119 22.61 -8.80 -0.38
C LEU A 119 22.85 -7.29 -0.46
N ALA A 120 22.49 -6.58 0.59
CA ALA A 120 22.76 -5.17 0.79
C ALA A 120 23.38 -4.96 2.17
N VAL A 121 24.30 -4.01 2.27
CA VAL A 121 24.85 -3.52 3.53
C VAL A 121 24.65 -2.01 3.58
N ARG A 122 24.06 -1.53 4.68
CA ARG A 122 23.91 -0.11 4.96
C ARG A 122 24.59 0.21 6.28
N VAL A 123 25.31 1.32 6.35
CA VAL A 123 26.11 1.73 7.51
C VAL A 123 25.93 3.20 7.83
N VAL A 124 26.04 3.56 9.11
CA VAL A 124 26.22 4.94 9.55
C VAL A 124 27.67 5.11 10.00
N VAL A 125 28.41 6.01 9.37
CA VAL A 125 29.80 6.34 9.72
C VAL A 125 29.88 7.83 10.02
N GLU A 126 30.23 8.20 11.24
CA GLU A 126 30.24 9.60 11.72
C GLU A 126 28.95 10.35 11.36
N GLY A 127 27.80 9.69 11.60
CA GLY A 127 26.49 10.24 11.27
C GLY A 127 26.16 10.38 9.78
N THR A 128 26.88 9.71 8.88
CA THR A 128 26.59 9.72 7.43
C THR A 128 26.25 8.32 6.93
N TRP A 129 25.18 8.21 6.13
CA TRP A 129 24.80 6.95 5.50
C TRP A 129 25.80 6.52 4.42
N GLY A 130 26.12 5.24 4.42
CA GLY A 130 26.79 4.52 3.34
C GLY A 130 25.98 3.30 2.95
N PHE A 131 25.93 2.99 1.66
CA PHE A 131 25.17 1.85 1.14
C PHE A 131 25.94 1.16 0.00
N ALA A 132 25.88 -0.16 -0.02
CA ALA A 132 26.32 -0.98 -1.14
C ALA A 132 25.48 -2.26 -1.20
N SER A 133 25.42 -2.87 -2.39
CA SER A 133 24.77 -4.16 -2.61
C SER A 133 25.58 -5.05 -3.54
N HIS A 134 25.31 -6.34 -3.53
CA HIS A 134 25.95 -7.35 -4.36
C HIS A 134 24.98 -8.49 -4.69
N VAL A 135 25.22 -9.19 -5.79
CA VAL A 135 24.44 -10.37 -6.22
C VAL A 135 25.00 -11.69 -5.69
N GLU A 136 26.22 -11.69 -5.12
CA GLU A 136 26.89 -12.90 -4.67
C GLU A 136 26.58 -13.09 -3.19
N LEU A 137 26.02 -14.25 -2.84
CA LEU A 137 25.60 -14.56 -1.48
C LEU A 137 26.66 -15.39 -0.75
N THR A 138 27.83 -14.79 -0.52
CA THR A 138 28.91 -15.41 0.25
C THR A 138 29.41 -14.45 1.35
N PRO A 139 30.01 -14.98 2.44
CA PRO A 139 30.63 -14.15 3.47
C PRO A 139 31.67 -13.17 2.91
N GLU A 140 32.51 -13.61 1.97
CA GLU A 140 33.56 -12.77 1.39
C GLU A 140 32.96 -11.62 0.56
N ALA A 141 31.86 -11.87 -0.16
CA ALA A 141 31.14 -10.82 -0.88
C ALA A 141 30.49 -9.83 0.10
N ALA A 142 29.96 -10.32 1.22
CA ALA A 142 29.37 -9.52 2.27
C ALA A 142 30.40 -8.56 2.91
N GLU A 143 31.61 -9.04 3.22
CA GLU A 143 32.71 -8.22 3.73
C GLU A 143 33.09 -7.09 2.75
N ARG A 144 33.28 -7.42 1.47
CA ARG A 144 33.59 -6.42 0.42
C ARG A 144 32.46 -5.40 0.27
N THR A 145 31.21 -5.85 0.42
CA THR A 145 30.05 -4.96 0.35
C THR A 145 30.02 -4.01 1.55
N ALA A 146 30.31 -4.50 2.76
CA ALA A 146 30.46 -3.65 3.95
C ALA A 146 31.60 -2.62 3.80
N GLU A 147 32.76 -3.05 3.29
CA GLU A 147 33.87 -2.13 2.96
C GLU A 147 33.42 -1.02 2.00
N ARG A 148 32.69 -1.40 0.94
CA ARG A 148 32.19 -0.45 -0.05
C ARG A 148 31.17 0.52 0.56
N ALA A 149 30.24 0.02 1.38
CA ALA A 149 29.26 0.85 2.08
C ALA A 149 29.96 1.88 2.99
N VAL A 150 30.97 1.46 3.77
CA VAL A 150 31.77 2.36 4.61
C VAL A 150 32.51 3.40 3.76
N GLN A 151 33.16 2.99 2.67
CA GLN A 151 33.83 3.92 1.74
C GLN A 151 32.86 4.99 1.21
N VAL A 152 31.64 4.59 0.85
CA VAL A 152 30.59 5.53 0.40
C VAL A 152 30.23 6.51 1.52
N GLY A 153 29.98 6.02 2.75
CA GLY A 153 29.65 6.88 3.89
C GLY A 153 30.76 7.90 4.20
N VAL A 154 32.02 7.47 4.20
CA VAL A 154 33.18 8.36 4.41
C VAL A 154 33.31 9.40 3.29
N ALA A 155 33.11 8.99 2.04
CA ALA A 155 33.21 9.89 0.89
C ALA A 155 32.10 10.95 0.87
N LEU A 156 30.90 10.61 1.34
CA LEU A 156 29.74 11.52 1.39
C LEU A 156 29.73 12.43 2.62
N ARG A 157 30.51 12.13 3.65
CA ARG A 157 30.55 12.90 4.91
C ARG A 157 30.68 14.42 4.72
N PRO A 158 31.54 14.96 3.82
CA PRO A 158 31.64 16.41 3.62
C PRO A 158 30.38 17.06 3.03
N LEU A 159 29.51 16.27 2.39
CA LEU A 159 28.24 16.72 1.81
C LEU A 159 27.07 16.56 2.79
N ASN A 160 27.29 15.89 3.93
CA ASN A 160 26.23 15.61 4.87
C ASN A 160 25.86 16.86 5.67
N GLY A 161 24.68 17.41 5.40
CA GLY A 161 24.17 18.61 6.09
C GLY A 161 23.60 18.34 7.47
N GLU A 162 23.27 17.08 7.80
CA GLU A 162 22.63 16.71 9.06
C GLU A 162 23.10 15.34 9.55
N ARG A 163 23.46 15.25 10.83
CA ARG A 163 23.90 13.99 11.43
C ARG A 163 22.74 13.00 11.47
N VAL A 164 22.94 11.81 10.91
CA VAL A 164 21.99 10.69 11.01
C VAL A 164 21.96 10.18 12.44
N GLU A 165 20.76 10.16 13.03
CA GLU A 165 20.45 9.51 14.30
C GLU A 165 19.23 8.62 14.14
N LEU A 166 19.32 7.38 14.61
CA LEU A 166 18.23 6.41 14.53
C LEU A 166 17.41 6.42 15.81
N ALA A 167 16.07 6.44 15.69
CA ALA A 167 15.19 6.15 16.79
C ALA A 167 15.48 4.74 17.35
N ALA A 168 15.24 4.57 18.65
CA ALA A 168 15.47 3.29 19.32
C ALA A 168 14.47 2.23 18.81
N GLU A 169 14.92 0.98 18.75
CA GLU A 169 14.10 -0.18 18.43
C GLU A 169 14.56 -1.36 19.30
N PRO A 170 13.66 -2.14 19.91
CA PRO A 170 14.04 -3.38 20.57
C PRO A 170 14.73 -4.35 19.61
N ALA A 171 15.74 -5.08 20.07
CA ALA A 171 16.36 -6.12 19.28
C ALA A 171 15.42 -7.32 19.13
N HIS A 172 15.19 -7.76 17.89
CA HIS A 172 14.36 -8.93 17.59
C HIS A 172 15.25 -10.09 17.15
N ALA A 173 15.73 -10.88 18.10
CA ALA A 173 16.63 -11.99 17.82
C ALA A 173 15.87 -13.18 17.21
N ASP A 174 16.29 -13.59 16.01
CA ASP A 174 15.81 -14.77 15.27
C ASP A 174 14.29 -14.82 15.08
N ALA A 175 13.67 -13.65 14.91
CA ALA A 175 12.24 -13.54 14.69
C ALA A 175 11.86 -14.02 13.28
N VAL A 176 10.71 -14.67 13.16
CA VAL A 176 10.19 -15.17 11.88
C VAL A 176 8.77 -14.69 11.66
N TRP A 177 8.47 -14.22 10.45
CA TRP A 177 7.12 -13.82 10.06
C TRP A 177 6.75 -14.33 8.67
N VAL A 178 5.51 -14.79 8.49
CA VAL A 178 4.97 -15.20 7.19
C VAL A 178 3.61 -14.55 7.00
N GLY A 179 3.41 -13.89 5.86
CA GLY A 179 2.13 -13.28 5.50
C GLY A 179 1.04 -14.32 5.30
N ALA A 180 -0.19 -13.97 5.66
CA ALA A 180 -1.35 -14.86 5.57
C ALA A 180 -1.70 -15.18 4.11
N HIS A 181 -1.50 -16.43 3.70
CA HIS A 181 -1.94 -17.00 2.42
C HIS A 181 -2.23 -18.49 2.60
N GLN A 182 -3.04 -19.09 1.73
CA GLN A 182 -3.36 -20.52 1.80
C GLN A 182 -2.55 -21.35 0.82
N ILE A 183 -2.42 -20.85 -0.42
CA ILE A 183 -1.72 -21.55 -1.49
C ILE A 183 -0.75 -20.56 -2.12
N ASP A 184 0.55 -20.83 -2.03
CA ASP A 184 1.53 -20.02 -2.76
C ASP A 184 1.26 -20.11 -4.27
N PRO A 185 0.91 -18.99 -4.93
CA PRO A 185 0.57 -18.97 -6.34
C PRO A 185 1.73 -19.43 -7.21
N LEU A 186 2.98 -19.31 -6.80
CA LEU A 186 4.14 -19.74 -7.60
C LEU A 186 4.30 -21.27 -7.61
N THR A 187 3.66 -21.98 -6.69
CA THR A 187 3.69 -23.46 -6.63
C THR A 187 2.63 -24.11 -7.51
N VAL A 188 1.58 -23.37 -7.89
CA VAL A 188 0.52 -23.87 -8.77
C VAL A 188 1.05 -24.01 -10.21
N ALA A 189 0.72 -25.12 -10.88
CA ALA A 189 1.22 -25.41 -12.21
C ALA A 189 0.75 -24.36 -13.23
N THR A 190 1.65 -23.90 -14.10
CA THR A 190 1.32 -22.87 -15.11
C THR A 190 0.13 -23.27 -16.00
N ALA A 191 0.00 -24.57 -16.33
CA ALA A 191 -1.13 -25.06 -17.13
C ALA A 191 -2.49 -24.88 -16.43
N GLU A 192 -2.55 -25.08 -15.10
CA GLU A 192 -3.76 -24.86 -14.31
C GLU A 192 -4.16 -23.38 -14.28
N LYS A 193 -3.16 -22.50 -14.10
CA LYS A 193 -3.37 -21.05 -14.14
C LYS A 193 -3.88 -20.60 -15.50
N VAL A 194 -3.21 -21.03 -16.58
CA VAL A 194 -3.61 -20.70 -17.96
C VAL A 194 -5.02 -21.22 -18.26
N ALA A 195 -5.39 -22.40 -17.77
CA ALA A 195 -6.73 -22.93 -17.93
C ALA A 195 -7.79 -22.01 -17.27
N LEU A 196 -7.59 -21.61 -16.03
CA LEU A 196 -8.52 -20.70 -15.33
C LEU A 196 -8.61 -19.32 -16.01
N LEU A 197 -7.47 -18.71 -16.33
CA LEU A 197 -7.43 -17.40 -16.99
C LEU A 197 -8.05 -17.45 -18.40
N GLY A 198 -7.84 -18.55 -19.13
CA GLY A 198 -8.43 -18.77 -20.44
C GLY A 198 -9.94 -18.97 -20.36
N GLU A 199 -10.40 -19.61 -19.29
CA GLU A 199 -11.82 -19.80 -19.00
C GLU A 199 -12.52 -18.46 -18.72
N TRP A 200 -11.92 -17.56 -17.92
CA TRP A 200 -12.43 -16.19 -17.72
C TRP A 200 -12.52 -15.40 -19.03
N SER A 201 -11.48 -15.49 -19.86
CA SER A 201 -11.45 -14.86 -21.18
C SER A 201 -12.57 -15.38 -22.08
N ALA A 202 -12.77 -16.70 -22.14
CA ALA A 202 -13.82 -17.33 -22.95
C ALA A 202 -15.22 -16.92 -22.48
N ARG A 203 -15.48 -16.83 -21.16
CA ARG A 203 -16.76 -16.34 -20.63
C ARG A 203 -17.09 -14.94 -21.11
N LEU A 204 -16.12 -14.03 -21.04
CA LEU A 204 -16.33 -12.65 -21.47
C LEU A 204 -16.49 -12.51 -22.98
N LEU A 205 -15.71 -13.26 -23.77
CA LEU A 205 -15.86 -13.29 -25.24
C LEU A 205 -17.22 -13.83 -25.69
N ALA A 206 -17.88 -14.63 -24.86
CA ALA A 206 -19.25 -15.10 -25.12
C ALA A 206 -20.33 -14.04 -24.74
N GLY A 207 -19.95 -12.98 -24.03
CA GLY A 207 -20.83 -11.87 -23.69
C GLY A 207 -21.14 -10.97 -24.90
N ASP A 208 -22.38 -10.47 -24.96
CA ASP A 208 -22.80 -9.58 -26.05
C ASP A 208 -21.99 -8.28 -26.05
N GLY A 209 -21.53 -7.85 -27.22
CA GLY A 209 -20.74 -6.63 -27.40
C GLY A 209 -19.25 -6.72 -27.00
N VAL A 210 -18.75 -7.86 -26.53
CA VAL A 210 -17.32 -8.05 -26.22
C VAL A 210 -16.62 -8.62 -27.46
N GLU A 211 -15.67 -7.86 -28.04
CA GLU A 211 -14.88 -8.30 -29.20
C GLU A 211 -13.50 -8.85 -28.82
N HIS A 212 -12.90 -8.31 -27.76
CA HIS A 212 -11.58 -8.74 -27.28
C HIS A 212 -11.53 -8.80 -25.76
N THR A 213 -10.59 -9.60 -25.25
CA THR A 213 -10.30 -9.72 -23.82
C THR A 213 -8.80 -9.69 -23.56
N ASP A 214 -8.43 -9.11 -22.43
CA ASP A 214 -7.06 -9.11 -21.90
C ASP A 214 -7.09 -9.56 -20.44
N VAL A 215 -6.51 -10.71 -20.16
CA VAL A 215 -6.41 -11.28 -18.81
C VAL A 215 -4.97 -11.18 -18.35
N LEU A 216 -4.74 -10.53 -17.23
CA LEU A 216 -3.46 -10.40 -16.56
C LEU A 216 -3.49 -11.15 -15.24
N PHE A 217 -2.44 -11.92 -14.96
CA PHE A 217 -2.15 -12.44 -13.65
C PHE A 217 -0.71 -12.13 -13.30
N MET A 218 -0.52 -11.48 -12.16
CA MET A 218 0.80 -11.30 -11.54
C MET A 218 0.80 -11.98 -10.17
N ALA A 219 1.89 -12.65 -9.86
CA ALA A 219 2.17 -13.17 -8.53
C ALA A 219 3.62 -12.87 -8.15
N GLU A 220 3.85 -12.63 -6.88
CA GLU A 220 5.18 -12.41 -6.34
C GLU A 220 5.30 -13.01 -4.94
N ARG A 221 6.44 -13.64 -4.67
CA ARG A 221 6.88 -14.06 -3.35
C ARG A 221 8.17 -13.32 -3.02
N GLU A 222 8.15 -12.57 -1.94
CA GLU A 222 9.29 -11.84 -1.41
C GLU A 222 9.71 -12.49 -0.09
N THR A 223 10.96 -12.95 -0.04
CA THR A 223 11.57 -13.53 1.16
C THR A 223 12.80 -12.72 1.54
N LYS A 224 12.86 -12.29 2.80
CA LYS A 224 13.86 -11.34 3.30
C LYS A 224 14.46 -11.83 4.61
N PHE A 225 15.77 -11.71 4.72
CA PHE A 225 16.53 -11.83 5.97
C PHE A 225 17.17 -10.48 6.27
N TYR A 226 16.98 -9.97 7.48
CA TYR A 226 17.56 -8.72 7.96
C TYR A 226 18.33 -8.98 9.25
N ALA A 227 19.53 -8.42 9.38
CA ALA A 227 20.28 -8.40 10.62
C ALA A 227 20.97 -7.05 10.84
N ASP A 228 21.14 -6.63 12.09
CA ASP A 228 21.82 -5.38 12.40
C ASP A 228 22.75 -5.42 13.62
N SER A 229 23.55 -4.36 13.73
CA SER A 229 24.51 -4.15 14.81
C SER A 229 23.88 -4.00 16.21
N ALA A 230 22.56 -3.83 16.31
CA ALA A 230 21.82 -3.78 17.58
C ALA A 230 21.38 -5.18 18.06
N GLY A 231 21.61 -6.23 17.26
CA GLY A 231 21.29 -7.62 17.60
C GLY A 231 19.95 -8.10 17.07
N THR A 232 19.31 -7.36 16.16
CA THR A 232 18.14 -7.85 15.43
C THR A 232 18.58 -8.87 14.37
N SER A 233 17.80 -9.93 14.20
CA SER A 233 17.92 -10.96 13.17
C SER A 233 16.51 -11.45 12.85
N THR A 234 15.98 -11.09 11.69
CA THR A 234 14.59 -11.42 11.30
C THR A 234 14.58 -12.13 9.95
N THR A 235 13.66 -13.09 9.79
CA THR A 235 13.36 -13.71 8.49
C THR A 235 11.88 -13.55 8.21
N GLN A 236 11.53 -13.02 7.05
CA GLN A 236 10.13 -12.84 6.70
C GLN A 236 9.81 -13.18 5.26
N GLN A 237 8.57 -13.61 5.02
CA GLN A 237 8.06 -13.91 3.69
C GLN A 237 6.65 -13.36 3.50
N ARG A 238 6.39 -12.78 2.33
CA ARG A 238 5.04 -12.42 1.88
C ARG A 238 4.79 -12.87 0.45
N VAL A 239 3.53 -13.07 0.14
CA VAL A 239 3.01 -13.34 -1.20
C VAL A 239 2.04 -12.24 -1.58
N ARG A 240 2.06 -11.82 -2.84
CA ARG A 240 1.12 -10.86 -3.43
C ARG A 240 0.61 -11.39 -4.75
N THR A 241 -0.67 -11.16 -5.02
CA THR A 241 -1.32 -11.52 -6.29
C THR A 241 -2.11 -10.35 -6.85
N ARG A 242 -2.13 -10.25 -8.18
CA ARG A 242 -2.89 -9.27 -8.95
C ARG A 242 -3.45 -9.92 -10.21
N PRO A 243 -4.63 -10.55 -10.14
CA PRO A 243 -5.45 -10.81 -11.31
C PRO A 243 -6.16 -9.54 -11.80
N ALA A 244 -6.33 -9.40 -13.10
CA ALA A 244 -7.20 -8.40 -13.71
C ALA A 244 -7.73 -8.91 -15.05
N VAL A 245 -9.01 -8.67 -15.31
CA VAL A 245 -9.64 -9.05 -16.59
C VAL A 245 -10.24 -7.81 -17.23
N THR A 246 -9.91 -7.58 -18.50
CA THR A 246 -10.43 -6.46 -19.29
C THR A 246 -11.25 -6.98 -20.46
N ALA A 247 -12.50 -6.52 -20.58
CA ALA A 247 -13.34 -6.70 -21.77
C ALA A 247 -13.24 -5.45 -22.66
N ILE A 248 -13.26 -5.64 -23.98
CA ILE A 248 -13.09 -4.58 -24.97
C ILE A 248 -14.19 -4.72 -26.04
N ALA A 249 -14.87 -3.60 -26.31
CA ALA A 249 -15.84 -3.46 -27.39
C ALA A 249 -15.24 -2.57 -28.49
N VAL A 250 -15.46 -2.92 -29.76
CA VAL A 250 -14.98 -2.13 -30.90
C VAL A 250 -16.17 -1.64 -31.71
N ASP A 251 -16.28 -0.34 -31.92
CA ASP A 251 -17.20 0.22 -32.90
C ASP A 251 -16.48 0.34 -34.24
N ARG A 252 -16.61 -0.68 -35.08
CA ARG A 252 -15.99 -0.69 -36.42
C ARG A 252 -16.56 0.37 -37.36
N ALA A 253 -17.80 0.80 -37.15
CA ALA A 253 -18.44 1.81 -37.98
C ALA A 253 -17.98 3.23 -37.61
N GLY A 254 -17.87 3.51 -36.30
CA GLY A 254 -17.38 4.79 -35.78
C GLY A 254 -15.86 4.87 -35.61
N GLY A 255 -15.13 3.75 -35.72
CA GLY A 255 -13.68 3.70 -35.56
C GLY A 255 -13.21 3.91 -34.12
N SER A 256 -14.04 3.59 -33.13
CA SER A 256 -13.73 3.75 -31.70
C SER A 256 -13.71 2.40 -30.98
N PHE A 257 -13.19 2.37 -29.75
CA PHE A 257 -13.28 1.22 -28.88
C PHE A 257 -13.44 1.68 -27.44
N GLU A 258 -14.09 0.86 -26.63
CA GLU A 258 -14.21 1.06 -25.19
C GLU A 258 -13.78 -0.20 -24.45
N SER A 259 -13.35 -0.02 -23.21
CA SER A 259 -12.95 -1.13 -22.34
C SER A 259 -13.52 -1.00 -20.95
N MET A 260 -13.74 -2.15 -20.31
CA MET A 260 -14.16 -2.24 -18.91
C MET A 260 -13.28 -3.31 -18.25
N ARG A 261 -12.73 -3.00 -17.07
CA ARG A 261 -11.85 -3.90 -16.32
C ARG A 261 -12.51 -4.27 -15.00
N THR A 262 -12.25 -5.49 -14.54
CA THR A 262 -12.53 -5.89 -13.15
C THR A 262 -11.89 -4.91 -12.17
N VAL A 263 -12.56 -4.70 -11.04
CA VAL A 263 -12.17 -3.81 -9.95
C VAL A 263 -11.59 -4.57 -8.75
N ALA A 264 -11.42 -5.88 -8.88
CA ALA A 264 -10.70 -6.71 -7.91
C ALA A 264 -9.32 -6.11 -7.57
N PRO A 265 -9.05 -5.81 -6.29
CA PRO A 265 -7.78 -5.20 -5.92
C PRO A 265 -6.62 -6.21 -5.96
N PRO A 266 -5.36 -5.78 -6.17
CA PRO A 266 -4.20 -6.55 -5.78
C PRO A 266 -4.23 -6.80 -4.26
N THR A 267 -3.76 -7.96 -3.82
CA THR A 267 -3.89 -8.41 -2.43
C THR A 267 -2.69 -9.23 -1.99
N ALA A 268 -2.39 -9.23 -0.69
CA ALA A 268 -1.46 -10.19 -0.08
C ALA A 268 -2.19 -11.50 0.26
N ARG A 269 -2.84 -12.11 -0.74
CA ARG A 269 -3.44 -13.45 -0.70
C ARG A 269 -2.74 -14.35 -1.71
N GLY A 270 -2.85 -15.65 -1.50
CA GLY A 270 -2.35 -16.68 -2.42
C GLY A 270 -3.30 -16.97 -3.58
N TRP A 271 -3.14 -18.15 -4.19
CA TRP A 271 -3.95 -18.62 -5.30
C TRP A 271 -5.44 -18.74 -4.97
N GLU A 272 -5.79 -18.93 -3.69
CA GLU A 272 -7.17 -18.97 -3.21
C GLU A 272 -7.99 -17.72 -3.58
N TYR A 273 -7.32 -16.59 -3.85
CA TYR A 273 -7.97 -15.36 -4.28
C TYR A 273 -8.64 -15.48 -5.66
N LEU A 274 -8.11 -16.33 -6.54
CA LEU A 274 -8.65 -16.53 -7.89
C LEU A 274 -9.75 -17.60 -7.91
N THR A 275 -9.84 -18.45 -6.89
CA THR A 275 -10.78 -19.57 -6.83
C THR A 275 -12.00 -19.28 -5.95
N GLY A 276 -12.25 -18.01 -5.62
CA GLY A 276 -13.49 -17.54 -4.97
C GLY A 276 -13.34 -17.13 -3.50
N THR A 277 -12.13 -17.09 -2.95
CA THR A 277 -11.91 -16.53 -1.60
C THR A 277 -11.62 -15.02 -1.69
N GLY A 278 -12.42 -14.19 -1.02
CA GLY A 278 -12.15 -12.75 -0.88
C GLY A 278 -12.57 -11.87 -2.07
N TRP A 279 -12.95 -12.44 -3.21
CA TRP A 279 -13.55 -11.71 -4.34
C TRP A 279 -14.55 -12.56 -5.12
N ASP A 280 -15.66 -11.96 -5.56
CA ASP A 280 -16.69 -12.60 -6.37
C ASP A 280 -16.37 -12.47 -7.87
N TRP A 281 -15.46 -13.31 -8.35
CA TRP A 281 -15.09 -13.35 -9.77
C TRP A 281 -16.24 -13.74 -10.68
N ASP A 282 -17.09 -14.67 -10.25
CA ASP A 282 -18.19 -15.17 -11.07
C ASP A 282 -19.24 -14.06 -11.30
N GLY A 283 -19.63 -13.35 -10.24
CA GLY A 283 -20.56 -12.23 -10.33
C GLY A 283 -20.00 -11.06 -11.14
N GLU A 284 -18.74 -10.69 -10.91
CA GLU A 284 -18.13 -9.56 -11.62
C GLU A 284 -17.94 -9.84 -13.12
N LEU A 285 -17.44 -11.03 -13.48
CA LEU A 285 -17.27 -11.40 -14.89
C LEU A 285 -18.61 -11.50 -15.62
N ALA A 286 -19.68 -11.91 -14.94
CA ALA A 286 -21.03 -11.93 -15.51
C ALA A 286 -21.58 -10.51 -15.77
N GLN A 287 -21.24 -9.54 -14.93
CA GLN A 287 -21.71 -8.16 -15.01
C GLN A 287 -20.94 -7.29 -16.01
N LEU A 288 -19.66 -7.60 -16.24
CA LEU A 288 -18.73 -6.77 -17.03
C LEU A 288 -19.20 -6.45 -18.47
N PRO A 289 -19.79 -7.39 -19.25
CA PRO A 289 -20.30 -7.09 -20.59
C PRO A 289 -21.41 -6.04 -20.60
N GLU A 290 -22.32 -6.06 -19.63
CA GLU A 290 -23.39 -5.07 -19.51
C GLU A 290 -22.82 -3.68 -19.23
N TRP A 291 -21.91 -3.57 -18.26
CA TRP A 291 -21.25 -2.29 -17.95
C TRP A 291 -20.43 -1.75 -19.13
N LEU A 292 -19.75 -2.63 -19.88
CA LEU A 292 -19.06 -2.24 -21.10
C LEU A 292 -20.03 -1.68 -22.15
N ALA A 293 -21.16 -2.34 -22.36
CA ALA A 293 -22.18 -1.91 -23.31
C ALA A 293 -22.87 -0.59 -22.90
N GLU A 294 -23.06 -0.35 -21.60
CA GLU A 294 -23.54 0.93 -21.07
C GLU A 294 -22.48 2.03 -21.25
N LYS A 295 -21.22 1.75 -20.88
CA LYS A 295 -20.09 2.68 -21.02
C LYS A 295 -19.88 3.11 -22.47
N ALA A 296 -20.00 2.20 -23.42
CA ALA A 296 -19.89 2.50 -24.85
C ALA A 296 -20.95 3.50 -25.37
N LYS A 297 -22.08 3.63 -24.66
CA LYS A 297 -23.17 4.56 -24.98
C LYS A 297 -23.17 5.80 -24.09
N ALA A 298 -22.34 5.82 -23.04
CA ALA A 298 -22.36 6.87 -22.03
C ALA A 298 -21.84 8.19 -22.62
N PRO A 299 -22.52 9.32 -22.36
CA PRO A 299 -21.99 10.62 -22.72
C PRO A 299 -20.76 10.95 -21.86
N SER A 300 -19.93 11.86 -22.35
CA SER A 300 -18.87 12.43 -21.52
C SER A 300 -19.44 13.19 -20.33
N VAL A 301 -18.69 13.24 -19.24
CA VAL A 301 -19.06 14.03 -18.05
C VAL A 301 -18.78 15.51 -18.26
N ALA A 302 -19.67 16.37 -17.77
CA ALA A 302 -19.44 17.81 -17.80
C ALA A 302 -18.46 18.22 -16.68
N PRO A 303 -17.35 18.92 -16.99
CA PRO A 303 -16.40 19.34 -15.97
C PRO A 303 -17.01 20.45 -15.08
N GLY A 304 -16.75 20.37 -13.79
CA GLY A 304 -17.16 21.37 -12.81
C GLY A 304 -17.34 20.79 -11.41
N PRO A 305 -17.64 21.63 -10.41
CA PRO A 305 -17.97 21.18 -9.07
C PRO A 305 -19.21 20.28 -9.09
N THR A 306 -19.11 19.11 -8.46
CA THR A 306 -20.21 18.16 -8.26
C THR A 306 -19.94 17.34 -7.00
N ASP A 307 -20.99 16.74 -6.45
CA ASP A 307 -20.85 15.78 -5.35
C ASP A 307 -20.41 14.42 -5.90
N LEU A 308 -19.54 13.74 -5.15
CA LEU A 308 -19.02 12.42 -5.48
C LEU A 308 -19.31 11.45 -4.34
N VAL A 309 -19.85 10.29 -4.68
CA VAL A 309 -19.81 9.10 -3.81
C VAL A 309 -18.75 8.18 -4.41
N ILE A 310 -17.74 7.82 -3.63
CA ILE A 310 -16.56 7.10 -4.14
C ILE A 310 -16.54 5.70 -3.52
N ASP A 311 -16.62 4.69 -4.37
CA ASP A 311 -16.51 3.28 -3.98
C ASP A 311 -15.08 2.95 -3.50
N PRO A 312 -14.88 2.02 -2.54
CA PRO A 312 -13.56 1.57 -2.10
C PRO A 312 -12.59 1.22 -3.23
N THR A 313 -13.08 0.67 -4.34
CA THR A 313 -12.30 0.31 -5.54
C THR A 313 -11.74 1.50 -6.30
N ASN A 314 -12.17 2.72 -5.98
CA ASN A 314 -11.57 3.98 -6.45
C ASN A 314 -10.97 4.80 -5.29
N LEU A 315 -11.58 4.73 -4.10
CA LEU A 315 -11.22 5.54 -2.94
C LEU A 315 -9.78 5.33 -2.47
N TRP A 316 -9.27 4.11 -2.50
CA TRP A 316 -7.88 3.79 -2.16
C TRP A 316 -6.84 4.65 -2.89
N LEU A 317 -7.01 4.95 -4.18
CA LEU A 317 -6.13 5.82 -4.95
C LEU A 317 -6.30 7.28 -4.53
N THR A 318 -7.54 7.70 -4.31
CA THR A 318 -7.81 9.06 -3.81
C THR A 318 -7.14 9.28 -2.45
N ILE A 319 -7.20 8.30 -1.54
CA ILE A 319 -6.52 8.33 -0.25
C ILE A 319 -4.99 8.31 -0.44
N HIS A 320 -4.46 7.47 -1.32
CA HIS A 320 -3.04 7.38 -1.62
C HIS A 320 -2.46 8.75 -1.99
N GLU A 321 -3.08 9.43 -2.95
CA GLU A 321 -2.59 10.72 -3.46
C GLU A 321 -2.85 11.88 -2.50
N SER A 322 -4.05 11.93 -1.91
CA SER A 322 -4.46 13.09 -1.11
C SER A 322 -4.04 13.01 0.35
N ILE A 323 -3.73 11.81 0.88
CA ILE A 323 -3.40 11.58 2.30
C ILE A 323 -2.11 10.78 2.45
N GLY A 324 -1.97 9.66 1.74
CA GLY A 324 -0.84 8.76 1.88
C GLY A 324 0.49 9.49 1.70
N HIS A 325 0.71 10.04 0.51
CA HIS A 325 1.91 10.82 0.23
C HIS A 325 2.06 12.07 1.11
N ALA A 326 0.97 12.80 1.36
CA ALA A 326 1.03 14.02 2.16
C ALA A 326 1.47 13.76 3.63
N THR A 327 1.29 12.54 4.12
CA THR A 327 1.64 12.13 5.49
C THR A 327 2.92 11.31 5.58
N GLU A 328 3.68 11.17 4.50
CA GLU A 328 5.08 10.76 4.54
C GLU A 328 5.92 11.92 5.12
N TYR A 329 6.59 11.71 6.27
CA TYR A 329 7.25 12.80 7.01
C TYR A 329 8.43 13.42 6.26
N ASP A 330 9.28 12.61 5.64
CA ASP A 330 10.35 13.06 4.73
C ASP A 330 9.84 14.00 3.62
N ARG A 331 8.69 13.71 3.02
CA ARG A 331 8.01 14.60 2.08
C ARG A 331 7.46 15.85 2.77
N ALA A 332 6.90 15.72 3.98
CA ALA A 332 6.37 16.83 4.76
C ALA A 332 7.43 17.87 5.17
N ILE A 333 8.68 17.45 5.33
CA ILE A 333 9.82 18.36 5.58
C ILE A 333 10.54 18.80 4.31
N GLY A 334 10.08 18.38 3.13
CA GLY A 334 10.66 18.74 1.84
C GLY A 334 11.93 17.98 1.45
N TYR A 335 12.26 16.89 2.14
CA TYR A 335 13.43 16.05 1.83
C TYR A 335 13.31 15.45 0.42
N GLU A 336 12.12 14.96 0.07
CA GLU A 336 11.79 14.37 -1.24
C GLU A 336 11.24 15.38 -2.26
N ALA A 337 11.38 16.69 -2.03
CA ALA A 337 10.76 17.71 -2.87
C ALA A 337 11.19 17.65 -4.34
N ALA A 338 12.43 17.23 -4.62
CA ALA A 338 12.95 17.11 -5.97
C ALA A 338 12.46 15.86 -6.72
N TYR A 339 11.96 14.83 -6.02
CA TYR A 339 11.55 13.55 -6.59
C TYR A 339 10.04 13.34 -6.52
N ALA A 340 9.45 13.50 -5.33
CA ALA A 340 8.03 13.24 -5.06
C ALA A 340 7.20 14.52 -4.86
N GLY A 341 7.83 15.70 -4.80
CA GLY A 341 7.16 16.98 -4.56
C GLY A 341 7.01 17.31 -3.06
N SER A 342 6.28 18.38 -2.74
CA SER A 342 6.08 18.83 -1.36
C SER A 342 4.79 18.25 -0.74
N SER A 343 4.60 18.47 0.56
CA SER A 343 3.33 18.25 1.26
C SER A 343 2.77 19.56 1.78
N PHE A 344 1.44 19.68 1.78
CA PHE A 344 0.74 20.75 2.47
C PHE A 344 0.55 20.47 3.97
N ALA A 345 0.66 19.20 4.38
CA ALA A 345 0.50 18.75 5.76
C ALA A 345 1.83 18.89 6.51
N THR A 346 2.29 20.12 6.69
CA THR A 346 3.62 20.40 7.24
C THR A 346 3.69 20.16 8.76
N PRO A 347 4.87 19.83 9.32
CA PRO A 347 4.99 19.42 10.73
C PRO A 347 4.50 20.44 11.76
N ASP A 348 4.59 21.74 11.46
CA ASP A 348 4.08 22.81 12.33
C ASP A 348 2.55 22.78 12.48
N GLN A 349 1.86 22.06 11.61
CA GLN A 349 0.41 21.88 11.65
C GLN A 349 -0.02 20.57 12.34
N LEU A 350 0.92 19.76 12.82
CA LEU A 350 0.62 18.53 13.56
C LEU A 350 -0.24 18.84 14.80
N GLY A 351 -1.38 18.16 14.92
CA GLY A 351 -2.36 18.38 15.99
C GLY A 351 -3.26 19.60 15.80
N SER A 352 -3.14 20.34 14.69
CA SER A 352 -3.95 21.54 14.43
C SER A 352 -4.54 21.62 13.03
N LEU A 353 -3.93 20.99 12.02
CA LEU A 353 -4.47 20.95 10.66
C LEU A 353 -5.82 20.22 10.64
N ARG A 354 -6.87 20.94 10.23
CA ARG A 354 -8.16 20.35 9.88
C ARG A 354 -8.09 19.77 8.48
N TYR A 355 -7.72 18.49 8.41
CA TYR A 355 -7.60 17.73 7.17
C TYR A 355 -8.96 17.48 6.51
N GLY A 356 -10.00 17.28 7.33
CA GLY A 356 -11.35 17.01 6.83
C GLY A 356 -12.43 17.21 7.90
N SER A 357 -13.63 16.74 7.55
CA SER A 357 -14.76 16.72 8.47
C SER A 357 -14.46 15.85 9.70
N PRO A 358 -15.19 16.00 10.82
CA PRO A 358 -15.02 15.14 11.98
C PRO A 358 -15.20 13.64 11.72
N ALA A 359 -15.87 13.26 10.62
CA ALA A 359 -16.02 11.86 10.25
C ALA A 359 -14.75 11.23 9.66
N LEU A 360 -13.75 12.05 9.27
CA LEU A 360 -12.53 11.57 8.65
C LEU A 360 -11.57 10.99 9.71
N HIS A 361 -11.46 9.67 9.77
CA HIS A 361 -10.46 8.95 10.55
C HIS A 361 -9.63 8.08 9.62
N VAL A 362 -8.33 8.35 9.51
CA VAL A 362 -7.42 7.60 8.63
C VAL A 362 -6.28 7.02 9.43
N THR A 363 -6.03 5.74 9.25
CA THR A 363 -4.92 5.01 9.88
C THR A 363 -3.83 4.70 8.88
N GLY A 364 -2.59 4.63 9.36
CA GLY A 364 -1.53 3.87 8.71
C GLY A 364 -1.40 2.53 9.43
N ASP A 365 -1.52 1.42 8.70
CA ASP A 365 -1.50 0.09 9.28
C ASP A 365 -0.56 -0.85 8.53
N ARG A 366 0.41 -1.43 9.23
CA ARG A 366 1.36 -2.42 8.66
C ARG A 366 1.05 -3.86 9.06
N THR A 367 -0.06 -4.08 9.75
CA THR A 367 -0.47 -5.33 10.38
C THR A 367 -1.79 -5.89 9.84
N VAL A 368 -2.57 -5.08 9.11
CA VAL A 368 -3.86 -5.50 8.52
C VAL A 368 -3.69 -6.72 7.62
N GLU A 369 -4.45 -7.77 7.89
CA GLU A 369 -4.36 -9.02 7.14
C GLU A 369 -4.65 -8.79 5.65
N HIS A 370 -3.85 -9.42 4.79
CA HIS A 370 -3.91 -9.32 3.33
C HIS A 370 -3.65 -7.92 2.72
N GLY A 371 -3.30 -6.92 3.53
CA GLY A 371 -2.80 -5.64 3.04
C GLY A 371 -1.49 -5.79 2.26
N LEU A 372 -1.33 -5.04 1.17
CA LEU A 372 -0.13 -5.13 0.32
C LEU A 372 1.15 -4.66 1.03
N ALA A 373 1.02 -3.74 1.98
CA ALA A 373 2.13 -3.22 2.77
C ALA A 373 2.34 -3.98 4.09
N THR A 374 1.59 -5.07 4.33
CA THR A 374 1.64 -5.83 5.58
C THR A 374 2.88 -6.71 5.63
N ILE A 375 3.66 -6.54 6.70
CA ILE A 375 4.93 -7.22 6.99
C ILE A 375 5.11 -7.33 8.51
N GLY A 376 5.99 -8.22 8.99
CA GLY A 376 6.34 -8.30 10.42
C GLY A 376 7.34 -7.21 10.84
N TYR A 377 8.31 -6.94 9.97
CA TYR A 377 9.38 -5.98 10.19
C TYR A 377 9.65 -5.17 8.92
N ASP A 378 9.91 -3.87 9.08
CA ASP A 378 10.32 -3.00 7.97
C ASP A 378 11.82 -3.14 7.64
N ASP A 379 12.30 -2.40 6.62
CA ASP A 379 13.69 -2.51 6.15
C ASP A 379 14.73 -1.79 7.02
N ASP A 380 14.30 -1.26 8.16
CA ASP A 380 15.11 -0.72 9.27
C ASP A 380 15.10 -1.65 10.51
N GLY A 381 14.48 -2.84 10.39
CA GLY A 381 14.33 -3.82 11.47
C GLY A 381 13.24 -3.48 12.49
N VAL A 382 12.34 -2.55 12.17
CA VAL A 382 11.29 -2.08 13.09
C VAL A 382 10.09 -3.01 13.04
N ALA A 383 9.69 -3.55 14.19
CA ALA A 383 8.44 -4.32 14.27
C ALA A 383 7.24 -3.44 13.91
N THR A 384 6.39 -3.94 13.01
CA THR A 384 5.27 -3.18 12.46
C THR A 384 4.15 -2.94 13.47
N SER A 385 3.34 -1.91 13.21
CA SER A 385 2.23 -1.52 14.07
C SER A 385 1.14 -0.80 13.27
N SER A 386 0.12 -0.29 13.97
CA SER A 386 -0.95 0.54 13.43
C SER A 386 -1.08 1.83 14.25
N TRP A 387 -1.34 2.95 13.58
CA TRP A 387 -1.44 4.27 14.19
C TRP A 387 -2.38 5.19 13.41
N ASP A 388 -2.79 6.29 14.05
CA ASP A 388 -3.63 7.29 13.41
C ASP A 388 -2.79 8.33 12.68
N LEU A 389 -3.14 8.59 11.42
CA LEU A 389 -2.64 9.72 10.64
C LEU A 389 -3.58 10.91 10.81
N ILE A 390 -4.89 10.65 10.73
CA ILE A 390 -5.95 11.63 10.91
C ILE A 390 -6.95 11.07 11.92
N ARG A 391 -7.27 11.84 12.96
CA ARG A 391 -8.30 11.51 13.95
C ARG A 391 -9.29 12.66 14.06
N ASP A 392 -10.59 12.35 13.95
CA ASP A 392 -11.69 13.32 13.97
C ASP A 392 -11.46 14.51 13.02
N GLY A 393 -10.92 14.22 11.83
CA GLY A 393 -10.57 15.19 10.79
C GLY A 393 -9.35 16.07 11.09
N THR A 394 -8.55 15.74 12.11
CA THR A 394 -7.32 16.47 12.46
C THR A 394 -6.08 15.63 12.16
N LEU A 395 -5.04 16.22 11.56
CA LEU A 395 -3.74 15.57 11.41
C LEU A 395 -3.12 15.29 12.78
N VAL A 396 -2.83 14.03 13.09
CA VAL A 396 -2.29 13.60 14.39
C VAL A 396 -1.05 12.72 14.31
N GLY A 397 -0.65 12.30 13.11
CA GLY A 397 0.50 11.45 12.93
C GLY A 397 1.09 11.52 11.53
N TYR A 398 2.27 10.94 11.39
CA TYR A 398 2.99 10.78 10.14
C TYR A 398 3.46 9.34 9.98
N GLN A 399 3.80 8.99 8.75
CA GLN A 399 4.54 7.78 8.40
C GLN A 399 6.03 8.10 8.55
N THR A 400 6.79 7.27 9.25
CA THR A 400 8.20 7.55 9.59
C THR A 400 9.07 6.30 9.54
N ASP A 401 10.29 6.43 9.05
CA ASP A 401 11.38 5.49 9.33
C ASP A 401 12.10 5.83 10.66
N ARG A 402 13.22 5.17 10.98
CA ARG A 402 13.94 5.45 12.24
C ARG A 402 14.60 6.82 12.29
N VAL A 403 15.09 7.34 11.16
CA VAL A 403 15.74 8.66 11.09
C VAL A 403 14.72 9.75 11.31
N PHE A 404 13.60 9.66 10.60
CA PHE A 404 12.56 10.67 10.61
C PHE A 404 11.70 10.63 11.87
N ALA A 405 11.49 9.45 12.46
CA ALA A 405 10.88 9.35 13.79
C ALA A 405 11.70 10.11 14.83
N ARG A 406 13.03 9.92 14.83
CA ARG A 406 13.94 10.63 15.73
C ARG A 406 13.88 12.14 15.52
N ARG A 407 13.89 12.58 14.26
CA ARG A 407 13.80 14.00 13.88
C ARG A 407 12.48 14.65 14.28
N LEU A 408 11.36 13.92 14.21
CA LEU A 408 10.05 14.37 14.68
C LEU A 408 9.94 14.35 16.22
N GLY A 409 10.92 13.80 16.94
CA GLY A 409 10.91 13.68 18.39
C GLY A 409 10.12 12.46 18.90
N LEU A 410 9.78 11.52 18.02
CA LEU A 410 9.19 10.24 18.40
C LEU A 410 10.27 9.31 18.96
N SER A 411 9.90 8.51 19.97
CA SER A 411 10.82 7.54 20.57
C SER A 411 11.08 6.32 19.69
N ARG A 412 10.19 6.05 18.73
CA ARG A 412 10.19 4.85 17.88
C ARG A 412 9.59 5.18 16.51
N SER A 413 10.05 4.46 15.49
CA SER A 413 9.51 4.46 14.13
C SER A 413 8.13 3.80 14.04
N ALA A 414 7.36 4.21 13.04
CA ALA A 414 6.09 3.60 12.65
C ALA A 414 6.26 2.33 11.78
N GLY A 415 7.48 2.03 11.35
CA GLY A 415 7.78 0.86 10.52
C GLY A 415 7.61 1.11 9.02
N CYS A 416 7.97 2.31 8.55
CA CYS A 416 7.77 2.73 7.17
C CYS A 416 9.04 2.72 6.30
N ALA A 417 10.15 2.11 6.73
CA ALA A 417 11.30 1.94 5.83
C ALA A 417 11.02 0.83 4.80
N PHE A 418 11.30 1.10 3.52
CA PHE A 418 11.07 0.15 2.44
C PHE A 418 12.10 0.27 1.31
N ALA A 419 12.64 -0.86 0.89
CA ALA A 419 13.45 -1.04 -0.30
C ALA A 419 12.73 -1.98 -1.29
N ASP A 420 12.64 -1.57 -2.56
CA ASP A 420 11.98 -2.35 -3.62
C ASP A 420 12.72 -3.66 -3.97
N SER A 421 14.01 -3.76 -3.65
CA SER A 421 14.83 -4.95 -3.94
C SER A 421 16.12 -4.93 -3.11
N PRO A 422 16.91 -6.03 -3.09
CA PRO A 422 18.20 -6.07 -2.39
C PRO A 422 19.22 -5.05 -2.91
N HIS A 423 18.97 -4.45 -4.08
CA HIS A 423 19.88 -3.49 -4.69
C HIS A 423 19.52 -2.03 -4.41
N HIS A 424 18.45 -1.78 -3.66
CA HIS A 424 17.97 -0.44 -3.35
C HIS A 424 18.16 -0.09 -1.87
N VAL A 425 18.45 1.18 -1.63
CA VAL A 425 18.46 1.74 -0.28
C VAL A 425 17.01 1.86 0.21
N PRO A 426 16.71 1.55 1.50
CA PRO A 426 15.39 1.79 2.04
C PRO A 426 15.14 3.28 2.15
N ILE A 427 13.94 3.70 1.76
CA ILE A 427 13.42 5.05 2.00
C ILE A 427 12.10 4.93 2.75
N GLN A 428 11.61 6.04 3.31
CA GLN A 428 10.31 6.04 3.96
C GLN A 428 9.20 5.89 2.91
N ARG A 429 8.29 4.93 3.12
CA ARG A 429 7.16 4.64 2.22
C ARG A 429 5.91 4.26 2.99
N MET A 430 4.79 4.38 2.28
CA MET A 430 3.45 4.15 2.83
C MET A 430 3.25 2.79 3.52
N ALA A 431 2.50 2.84 4.62
CA ALA A 431 1.78 1.70 5.18
C ALA A 431 0.50 1.41 4.39
N ASN A 432 -0.35 0.48 4.86
CA ASN A 432 -1.72 0.41 4.34
C ASN A 432 -2.50 1.61 4.92
N VAL A 433 -2.68 2.66 4.11
CA VAL A 433 -3.38 3.89 4.54
C VAL A 433 -4.86 3.75 4.23
N SER A 434 -5.70 3.72 5.26
CA SER A 434 -7.12 3.38 5.13
C SER A 434 -8.03 4.35 5.86
N LEU A 435 -9.08 4.80 5.18
CA LEU A 435 -10.22 5.45 5.82
C LEU A 435 -10.97 4.41 6.63
N GLN A 436 -11.15 4.67 7.92
CA GLN A 436 -11.90 3.80 8.80
C GLN A 436 -13.41 4.01 8.61
N PRO A 437 -14.23 2.95 8.80
CA PRO A 437 -15.68 3.08 8.84
C PRO A 437 -16.12 4.11 9.89
N ASP A 438 -17.28 4.74 9.65
CA ASP A 438 -17.90 5.62 10.64
C ASP A 438 -18.17 4.79 11.92
N PRO A 439 -17.57 5.13 13.08
CA PRO A 439 -17.69 4.32 14.29
C PRO A 439 -19.09 4.43 14.92
N THR A 440 -19.93 5.36 14.45
CA THR A 440 -21.24 5.67 15.04
C THR A 440 -22.41 5.22 14.17
N THR A 441 -22.26 5.27 12.85
CA THR A 441 -23.36 5.02 11.91
C THR A 441 -22.90 4.10 10.78
N ASP A 442 -23.43 2.88 10.76
CA ASP A 442 -23.27 1.96 9.63
C ASP A 442 -24.24 2.37 8.52
N ARG A 443 -23.72 3.02 7.46
CA ARG A 443 -24.51 3.46 6.31
C ARG A 443 -24.24 2.57 5.11
N THR A 444 -25.30 2.20 4.40
CA THR A 444 -25.13 1.50 3.12
C THR A 444 -24.73 2.46 2.00
N VAL A 445 -24.20 1.91 0.90
CA VAL A 445 -23.88 2.70 -0.30
C VAL A 445 -25.13 3.37 -0.85
N GLU A 446 -26.28 2.69 -0.83
CA GLU A 446 -27.56 3.24 -1.28
C GLU A 446 -28.01 4.42 -0.42
N GLU A 447 -27.79 4.36 0.90
CA GLU A 447 -28.10 5.47 1.80
C GLU A 447 -27.21 6.68 1.52
N LEU A 448 -25.90 6.47 1.28
CA LEU A 448 -24.98 7.54 0.87
C LEU A 448 -25.41 8.19 -0.45
N ILE A 449 -25.76 7.37 -1.45
CA ILE A 449 -26.25 7.85 -2.76
C ILE A 449 -27.57 8.62 -2.60
N SER A 450 -28.48 8.14 -1.74
CA SER A 450 -29.78 8.80 -1.51
C SER A 450 -29.66 10.19 -0.88
N GLY A 451 -28.53 10.47 -0.21
CA GLY A 451 -28.21 11.77 0.35
C GLY A 451 -27.69 12.79 -0.67
N VAL A 452 -27.47 12.39 -1.93
CA VAL A 452 -26.92 13.23 -3.00
C VAL A 452 -28.00 13.56 -4.03
N ASP A 453 -28.40 14.84 -4.11
CA ASP A 453 -29.41 15.30 -5.06
C ASP A 453 -28.95 15.18 -6.53
N ARG A 454 -27.68 15.54 -6.78
CA ARG A 454 -27.03 15.51 -8.10
C ARG A 454 -25.53 15.27 -7.94
N GLY A 455 -25.07 14.08 -8.32
CA GLY A 455 -23.66 13.73 -8.21
C GLY A 455 -23.26 12.57 -9.10
N ILE A 456 -22.04 12.09 -8.90
CA ILE A 456 -21.48 10.94 -9.60
C ILE A 456 -21.11 9.87 -8.56
N TYR A 457 -21.52 8.63 -8.81
CA TYR A 457 -20.99 7.48 -8.12
C TYR A 457 -19.79 6.92 -8.90
N MET A 458 -18.62 6.86 -8.27
CA MET A 458 -17.37 6.45 -8.92
C MET A 458 -16.94 5.07 -8.45
N VAL A 459 -16.87 4.13 -9.40
CA VAL A 459 -16.45 2.75 -9.17
C VAL A 459 -15.22 2.43 -10.02
N GLY A 460 -14.26 1.73 -9.43
CA GLY A 460 -13.03 1.28 -10.08
C GLY A 460 -12.00 2.37 -10.34
N ASP A 461 -10.75 1.94 -10.46
CA ASP A 461 -9.64 2.76 -10.94
C ASP A 461 -9.41 2.51 -12.44
N ARG A 462 -9.20 3.57 -13.24
CA ARG A 462 -8.79 3.42 -14.65
C ARG A 462 -7.29 3.65 -14.85
N SER A 463 -6.72 4.52 -14.02
CA SER A 463 -5.31 4.86 -14.02
C SER A 463 -4.78 4.73 -12.60
N TRP A 464 -3.52 4.37 -12.50
CA TRP A 464 -2.70 4.50 -11.32
C TRP A 464 -1.86 5.75 -11.60
N SER A 465 -1.98 6.79 -10.76
CA SER A 465 -1.24 8.07 -10.79
C SER A 465 -0.64 8.51 -12.14
#